data_AF-A0A7W3TRQ3-F1
#
_entry.id   AF-A0A7W3TRQ3-F1
#
_cell.length_a   1.000
_cell.length_b   1.000
_cell.length_c   1.000
_cell.angle_alpha   90.00
_cell.angle_beta   90.00
_cell.angle_gamma   90.00
#
_symmetry.space_group_name_H-M   'P 1'
#
loop_
_entity.id
_entity.type
_entity.pdbx_description
1 polymer ?
#
loop_
_entity_poly.entity_id
_entity_poly.type
_entity_poly.pdbx_seq_one_letter_code
_entity_poly.pdbx_strand_id
1 'polypeptide(L)' 'MASEAYDYEPFDNTDHTMKQIADAIRHKGYGKDVREAIAQGFENLDKHLSSIEEELKQQEKKKVSSMDDIFNSFGKKE' A
#
# COMPACT_ATOMS: atom_id res chain seq x y z
N MET A 1 -24.81 -33.20 -2.35
CA MET A 1 -24.45 -31.87 -2.86
C MET A 1 -23.18 -31.45 -2.16
N ALA A 2 -22.05 -31.47 -2.86
CA ALA A 2 -20.83 -30.87 -2.32
C ALA A 2 -21.08 -29.36 -2.24
N SER A 3 -20.99 -28.78 -1.05
CA SER A 3 -21.09 -27.34 -0.90
C SER A 3 -19.92 -26.69 -1.63
N GLU A 4 -20.19 -26.02 -2.74
CA GLU A 4 -19.23 -25.27 -3.58
C GLU A 4 -18.51 -24.12 -2.85
N ALA A 5 -18.62 -24.04 -1.51
CA ALA A 5 -18.16 -22.93 -0.68
C ALA A 5 -16.80 -23.17 0.00
N TYR A 6 -16.28 -24.41 0.00
CA TYR A 6 -14.99 -24.71 0.62
C TYR A 6 -13.91 -24.92 -0.44
N ASP A 7 -13.01 -23.94 -0.50
CA ASP A 7 -11.78 -23.99 -1.27
C ASP A 7 -10.76 -24.86 -0.50
N TYR A 8 -10.44 -26.03 -1.05
CA TYR A 8 -9.46 -26.96 -0.47
C TYR A 8 -8.06 -26.77 -1.06
N GLU A 9 -7.88 -25.77 -1.93
CA GLU A 9 -6.55 -25.45 -2.43
C GLU A 9 -5.65 -25.00 -1.26
N PRO A 10 -4.38 -25.46 -1.23
CA PRO A 10 -3.45 -25.03 -0.21
C PRO A 10 -3.26 -23.51 -0.30
N PHE A 11 -3.15 -22.86 0.85
CA PHE A 11 -2.92 -21.43 0.91
C PHE A 11 -1.60 -21.08 0.20
N ASP A 12 -1.70 -20.27 -0.84
CA ASP A 12 -0.53 -19.74 -1.54
C ASP A 12 0.15 -18.69 -0.64
N ASN A 13 1.38 -18.98 -0.23
CA ASN A 13 2.18 -18.10 0.64
C ASN A 13 2.98 -17.07 -0.16
N THR A 14 2.71 -16.89 -1.45
CA THR A 14 3.38 -15.86 -2.24
C THR A 14 2.89 -14.47 -1.85
N ASP A 15 3.80 -13.50 -1.88
CA ASP A 15 3.44 -12.11 -1.67
C ASP A 15 2.53 -11.62 -2.81
N HIS A 16 1.50 -10.86 -2.46
CA HIS A 16 0.56 -10.29 -3.41
C HIS A 16 0.46 -8.79 -3.24
N THR A 17 0.40 -8.07 -4.36
CA THR A 17 0.04 -6.66 -4.37
C THR A 17 -1.40 -6.48 -3.91
N MET A 18 -1.72 -5.32 -3.33
CA MET A 18 -3.09 -4.99 -2.90
C MET A 18 -4.10 -5.11 -4.05
N LYS A 19 -3.67 -4.80 -5.28
CA LYS A 19 -4.47 -4.98 -6.50
C LYS A 19 -4.78 -6.46 -6.79
N GLN A 20 -3.79 -7.35 -6.72
CA GLN A 20 -4.00 -8.78 -6.91
C GLN A 20 -4.97 -9.35 -5.87
N ILE A 21 -4.89 -8.88 -4.62
CA ILE A 21 -5.81 -9.27 -3.55
C ILE A 21 -7.25 -8.78 -3.87
N ALA A 22 -7.41 -7.51 -4.23
CA ALA A 22 -8.71 -6.94 -4.59
C ALA A 22 -9.36 -7.70 -5.76
N ASP A 23 -8.59 -8.00 -6.80
CA ASP A 23 -9.06 -8.76 -7.96
C ASP A 23 -9.44 -10.20 -7.58
N ALA A 24 -8.64 -10.88 -6.76
CA ALA A 24 -8.99 -12.23 -6.28
C ALA A 24 -10.31 -12.23 -5.49
N ILE A 25 -10.51 -11.23 -4.62
CA ILE A 25 -11.72 -11.13 -3.79
C ILE A 25 -12.97 -10.93 -4.64
N ARG A 26 -12.91 -10.16 -5.73
CA ARG A 26 -14.03 -9.96 -6.67
C ARG A 26 -14.53 -11.26 -7.31
N HIS A 27 -13.68 -12.28 -7.38
CA HIS A 27 -13.98 -13.57 -8.01
C HIS A 27 -14.30 -14.70 -7.01
N LYS A 28 -14.19 -14.47 -5.70
CA LYS A 28 -14.57 -15.47 -4.68
C LYS A 28 -16.09 -15.60 -4.54
N GLY A 29 -16.56 -16.67 -3.90
CA GLY A 29 -17.99 -16.99 -3.72
C GLY A 29 -18.78 -16.09 -2.75
N TYR A 30 -18.24 -14.97 -2.28
CA TYR A 30 -18.96 -14.05 -1.39
C TYR A 30 -20.08 -13.28 -2.13
N GLY A 31 -21.03 -12.68 -1.42
CA GLY A 31 -22.03 -11.79 -2.04
C GLY A 31 -21.36 -10.59 -2.75
N LYS A 32 -21.91 -10.14 -3.89
CA LYS A 32 -21.32 -9.08 -4.73
C LYS A 32 -20.93 -7.82 -3.94
N ASP A 33 -21.80 -7.35 -3.06
CA ASP A 33 -21.58 -6.13 -2.27
C ASP A 33 -20.44 -6.30 -1.26
N VAL A 34 -20.33 -7.49 -0.65
CA VAL A 34 -19.24 -7.81 0.29
C VAL A 34 -17.91 -7.86 -0.45
N ARG A 35 -17.85 -8.49 -1.64
CA ARG A 35 -16.61 -8.53 -2.43
C ARG A 35 -16.14 -7.14 -2.83
N GLU A 36 -17.07 -6.32 -3.31
CA GLU A 36 -16.74 -4.99 -3.79
C GLU A 36 -16.30 -4.08 -2.64
N ALA A 37 -16.97 -4.14 -1.48
CA ALA A 37 -16.56 -3.39 -0.30
C ALA A 37 -15.14 -3.77 0.17
N ILE A 38 -14.82 -5.06 0.19
CA ILE A 38 -13.49 -5.54 0.59
C ILE A 38 -12.44 -5.12 -0.46
N ALA A 39 -12.71 -5.33 -1.75
CA ALA A 39 -11.79 -4.96 -2.83
C ALA A 39 -11.47 -3.45 -2.82
N GLN A 40 -12.48 -2.60 -2.66
CA GLN A 40 -12.29 -1.15 -2.51
C GLN A 40 -11.48 -0.79 -1.24
N GLY A 41 -11.66 -1.55 -0.16
CA GLY A 41 -10.85 -1.40 1.05
C GLY A 41 -9.36 -1.58 0.78
N PHE A 42 -8.99 -2.65 0.06
CA PHE A 42 -7.59 -2.90 -0.33
C PHE A 42 -7.04 -1.82 -1.26
N GLU A 43 -7.81 -1.38 -2.25
CA GLU A 43 -7.39 -0.30 -3.16
C GLU A 43 -7.20 1.04 -2.43
N ASN A 44 -8.02 1.33 -1.41
CA ASN A 44 -7.86 2.55 -0.61
C ASN A 44 -6.63 2.49 0.30
N LEU A 45 -6.32 1.32 0.88
CA LEU A 45 -5.09 1.12 1.65
C LEU A 45 -3.84 1.34 0.79
N ASP A 46 -3.84 0.82 -0.45
CA ASP A 46 -2.74 0.98 -1.41
C ASP A 46 -2.48 2.47 -1.73
N LYS A 47 -3.54 3.24 -1.95
CA LYS A 47 -3.45 4.71 -2.18
C LYS A 47 -2.91 5.45 -0.97
N HIS A 48 -3.38 5.09 0.23
CA HIS A 48 -2.93 5.73 1.47
C HIS A 48 -1.45 5.42 1.75
N LEU A 49 -1.02 4.18 1.55
CA LEU A 49 0.39 3.80 1.68
C LEU A 49 1.27 4.57 0.70
N SER A 50 0.86 4.64 -0.57
CA SER A 50 1.58 5.42 -1.59
C SER A 50 1.72 6.89 -1.19
N SER A 51 0.67 7.49 -0.62
CA SER A 51 0.69 8.87 -0.15
C SER A 51 1.66 9.06 1.02
N ILE A 52 1.66 8.14 1.98
CA ILE A 52 2.59 8.15 3.13
C ILE A 52 4.04 8.03 2.65
N GLU A 53 4.33 7.15 1.70
CA GLU A 53 5.67 7.01 1.12
C GLU A 53 6.15 8.30 0.44
N GLU A 54 5.26 8.98 -0.28
CA GLU A 54 5.57 10.28 -0.89
C GLU A 54 5.84 11.36 0.16
N GLU A 55 5.03 11.44 1.22
CA GLU A 55 5.23 12.36 2.33
C GLU A 55 6.56 12.12 3.04
N LEU A 56 6.92 10.85 3.28
CA LEU A 56 8.21 10.48 3.88
C LEU A 56 9.38 10.91 2.99
N LYS A 57 9.32 10.65 1.67
CA LYS A 57 10.35 11.11 0.71
C LYS A 57 10.48 12.63 0.70
N GLN A 58 9.37 13.37 0.80
CA GLN A 58 9.40 14.83 0.86
C GLN A 58 10.01 15.34 2.18
N GLN A 59 9.70 14.71 3.30
CA GLN A 59 10.30 15.05 4.59
C GLN A 59 11.81 14.80 4.61
N GLU A 60 12.26 13.69 4.04
CA GLU A 60 13.67 13.36 3.92
C GLU A 60 14.42 14.41 3.07
N LYS A 61 13.88 14.78 1.91
CA LYS A 61 14.43 15.86 1.08
C LYS A 61 14.52 17.19 1.81
N LYS A 62 13.49 17.56 2.58
CA LYS A 62 13.50 18.79 3.39
C LYS A 62 14.59 18.75 4.47
N LYS A 63 14.81 17.61 5.13
CA LYS A 63 15.90 17.46 6.10
C LYS A 63 17.27 17.61 5.46
N VAL A 64 17.50 17.00 4.30
CA VAL A 64 18.77 17.13 3.56
C VAL A 64 19.02 18.59 3.17
N SER A 65 18.03 19.24 2.54
CA SER A 65 18.13 20.66 2.18
C SER A 65 18.42 21.56 3.40
N SER A 66 17.75 21.30 4.53
CA SER A 66 17.98 22.05 5.76
C SER A 66 19.39 21.86 6.31
N MET A 67 20.00 20.68 6.16
CA MET A 67 21.38 20.43 6.56
C MET A 67 22.38 21.14 5.64
N ASP A 68 22.12 21.16 4.33
CA ASP A 68 22.95 21.88 3.36
C ASP A 68 22.93 23.40 3.63
N ASP A 69 21.76 23.96 3.95
CA ASP A 69 21.61 25.37 4.32
C ASP A 69 22.41 25.71 5.60
N ILE A 70 22.35 24.83 6.60
CA ILE A 70 23.13 24.97 7.84
C ILE A 70 24.63 24.95 7.51
N PHE A 71 25.11 23.95 6.77
CA PHE A 71 26.52 23.81 6.42
C PHE A 71 27.04 25.02 5.64
N ASN A 72 26.28 25.50 4.66
CA ASN A 72 26.59 26.69 3.88
C ASN A 72 26.58 27.98 4.72
N SER A 73 25.77 28.05 5.77
CA SER A 73 25.75 29.20 6.70
C SER A 73 26.97 29.22 7.63
N PHE A 74 27.50 28.05 8.01
CA PHE A 74 28.71 27.93 8.82
C PHE A 74 29.98 28.16 7.99
N GLY A 75 30.01 27.71 6.73
CA GLY A 75 31.18 27.88 5.83
C GLY A 75 31.40 29.29 5.29
N LYS A 76 30.49 30.25 5.52
CA LYS A 76 30.62 31.65 5.08
C LYS A 76 31.17 32.60 6.15
N LYS A 77 31.52 32.09 7.35
CA LYS A 77 32.14 32.88 8.42
C LYS A 77 33.66 32.65 8.45
N GLU A 78 34.37 33.02 7.38
CA GLU A 78 35.82 33.27 7.38
C GLU A 78 36.15 34.44 6.47
#